data_AF-A0A961EVT0-F1
#
_entry.id   AF-A0A961EVT0-F1
#
_cell.length_a   1.000
_cell.length_b   1.000
_cell.length_c   1.000
_cell.angle_alpha   90.00
_cell.angle_beta   90.00
_cell.angle_gamma   90.00
#
_symmetry.space_group_name_H-M   'P 1'
#
loop_
_entity.id
_entity.type
_entity.pdbx_description
1 polymer ?
#
loop_
_entity_poly.entity_id
_entity_poly.type
_entity_poly.pdbx_seq_one_letter_code
_entity_poly.pdbx_strand_id
1 'polypeptide(L)'
;MNQTVRRILIGLLVLSYVLLIAWAFQDVRVFTRVQIAHFLGWHSGAMPEETEEAIALRYFKPVSKIVPESENIPEYPAYPVFEFHGHLFPSYKKDLFEEMTKNHISMFVDLALLTTTLEKYDALRAGHQSPRLVIFPGLNYDRLDESGDPFQKMADDLEAIAKAHKIKGLKLWKDLGLYRKFDGKL
;
A
#
# COMPACT_ATOMS: atom_id res chain seq x y z
N MET A 1 -40.75 -43.24 -7.13
CA MET A 1 -40.25 -42.62 -5.89
C MET A 1 -41.44 -42.09 -5.09
N ASN A 2 -41.61 -42.51 -3.83
CA ASN A 2 -42.72 -42.05 -2.98
C ASN A 2 -42.70 -40.52 -2.85
N GLN A 3 -43.88 -39.87 -2.91
CA GLN A 3 -43.99 -38.40 -2.78
C GLN A 3 -43.31 -37.87 -1.51
N THR A 4 -43.36 -38.62 -0.41
CA THR A 4 -42.67 -38.26 0.83
C THR A 4 -41.16 -38.20 0.66
N VAL A 5 -40.57 -39.20 -0.01
CA VAL A 5 -39.12 -39.26 -0.29
C VAL A 5 -38.70 -38.12 -1.21
N ARG A 6 -39.51 -37.80 -2.23
CA ARG A 6 -39.26 -36.67 -3.13
C ARG A 6 -39.21 -35.34 -2.37
N ARG A 7 -40.14 -35.10 -1.44
CA ARG A 7 -40.20 -33.88 -0.63
C ARG A 7 -38.98 -33.76 0.29
N ILE A 8 -38.55 -34.86 0.89
CA ILE A 8 -37.35 -34.89 1.75
C ILE A 8 -36.10 -34.53 0.94
N LEU A 9 -35.91 -35.12 -0.24
CA LEU A 9 -34.74 -34.85 -1.09
C LEU A 9 -34.70 -33.39 -1.57
N ILE A 10 -35.84 -32.81 -1.94
CA ILE A 10 -35.93 -31.39 -2.30
C ILE A 10 -35.57 -30.51 -1.10
N GLY A 11 -36.08 -30.84 0.08
CA GLY A 11 -35.75 -30.12 1.31
C GLY A 11 -34.26 -30.15 1.63
N LEU A 12 -33.62 -31.31 1.50
CA LEU A 12 -32.17 -31.46 1.73
C LEU A 12 -31.34 -30.67 0.72
N LEU A 13 -31.75 -30.65 -0.55
CA LEU A 13 -31.06 -29.88 -1.59
C LEU A 13 -31.15 -28.38 -1.29
N VAL A 14 -32.34 -27.87 -1.00
CA VAL A 14 -32.53 -26.45 -0.64
C VAL A 14 -31.72 -26.10 0.60
N LEU A 15 -31.75 -26.95 1.63
CA LEU A 15 -30.98 -26.75 2.85
C LEU A 15 -29.46 -26.74 2.56
N SER A 16 -28.96 -27.61 1.69
CA SER A 16 -27.53 -27.62 1.33
C SER A 16 -27.08 -26.33 0.64
N TYR A 17 -27.94 -25.73 -0.21
CA TYR A 17 -27.62 -24.45 -0.85
C TYR A 17 -27.67 -23.30 0.14
N VAL A 18 -28.63 -23.31 1.08
CA VAL A 18 -28.70 -22.31 2.16
C VAL A 18 -27.46 -22.41 3.06
N LEU A 19 -27.02 -23.62 3.42
CA LEU A 19 -25.80 -23.85 4.19
C LEU A 19 -24.55 -23.44 3.41
N LEU A 20 -24.50 -23.68 2.11
CA LEU A 20 -23.40 -23.26 1.24
C LEU A 20 -23.33 -21.73 1.17
N ILE A 21 -24.46 -21.03 1.00
CA ILE A 21 -24.52 -19.56 0.98
C ILE A 21 -24.11 -19.00 2.35
N ALA A 22 -24.64 -19.59 3.42
CA ALA A 22 -24.26 -19.22 4.78
C ALA A 22 -22.77 -19.45 5.05
N TRP A 23 -22.16 -20.46 4.42
CA TRP A 23 -20.71 -20.72 4.52
C TRP A 23 -19.87 -19.91 3.55
N ALA A 24 -20.33 -19.55 2.36
CA ALA A 24 -19.49 -18.90 1.34
C ALA A 24 -19.24 -17.41 1.63
N PHE A 25 -20.24 -16.72 2.17
CA PHE A 25 -20.18 -15.27 2.39
C PHE A 25 -19.85 -14.96 3.85
N GLN A 26 -18.76 -14.23 4.05
CA GLN A 26 -18.26 -13.85 5.38
C GLN A 26 -19.31 -13.12 6.21
N ASP A 27 -19.99 -12.14 5.62
CA ASP A 27 -21.02 -11.35 6.31
C ASP A 27 -22.17 -12.22 6.80
N VAL A 28 -22.56 -13.23 6.02
CA VAL A 28 -23.61 -14.18 6.38
C VAL A 28 -23.15 -15.12 7.50
N ARG A 29 -21.90 -15.61 7.46
CA ARG A 29 -21.31 -16.42 8.54
C ARG A 29 -21.29 -15.65 9.86
N VAL A 30 -20.78 -14.43 9.82
CA VAL A 30 -20.63 -13.55 10.99
C VAL A 30 -22.01 -13.24 11.57
N PHE A 31 -22.94 -12.76 10.75
CA PHE A 31 -24.31 -12.48 11.16
C PHE A 31 -24.98 -13.71 11.80
N THR A 32 -24.88 -14.88 11.16
CA THR A 32 -25.48 -16.13 11.67
C THR A 32 -24.91 -16.53 13.03
N ARG A 33 -23.58 -16.45 13.22
CA ARG A 33 -22.93 -16.78 14.50
C ARG A 33 -23.36 -15.83 15.62
N VAL A 34 -23.44 -14.53 15.32
CA VAL A 34 -23.91 -13.51 16.27
C VAL A 34 -25.37 -13.78 16.66
N GLN A 35 -26.25 -14.06 15.69
CA GLN A 35 -27.65 -14.39 15.97
C GLN A 35 -27.82 -15.68 16.79
N ILE A 36 -27.03 -16.73 16.51
CA ILE A 36 -27.02 -17.95 17.33
C ILE A 36 -26.54 -17.66 18.76
N ALA A 37 -25.48 -16.87 18.93
CA ALA A 37 -24.99 -16.48 20.25
C ALA A 37 -26.05 -15.70 21.04
N HIS A 38 -26.75 -14.76 20.40
CA HIS A 38 -27.89 -14.06 20.99
C HIS A 38 -29.03 -15.02 21.36
N PHE A 39 -29.44 -15.91 20.45
CA PHE A 39 -30.48 -16.90 20.73
C PHE A 39 -30.15 -17.79 21.93
N LEU A 40 -28.87 -18.15 22.11
CA LEU A 40 -28.37 -18.95 23.23
C LEU A 40 -28.15 -18.14 24.52
N GLY A 41 -28.58 -16.88 24.57
CA GLY A 41 -28.58 -16.07 25.78
C GLY A 41 -27.28 -15.31 26.05
N TRP A 42 -26.30 -15.32 25.14
CA TRP A 42 -25.09 -14.49 25.26
C TRP A 42 -25.41 -13.03 24.91
N HIS A 43 -25.87 -12.28 25.92
CA HIS A 43 -26.22 -10.86 25.78
C HIS A 43 -25.35 -9.96 26.68
N SER A 44 -24.06 -9.83 26.35
CA SER A 44 -23.23 -8.64 26.68
C SER A 44 -21.73 -8.95 26.53
N GLY A 45 -21.02 -8.18 25.70
CA GLY A 45 -19.59 -7.90 25.85
C GLY A 45 -18.56 -8.95 25.44
N ALA A 46 -18.96 -10.18 25.08
CA ALA A 46 -18.00 -11.25 24.74
C ALA A 46 -17.79 -11.47 23.22
N MET A 47 -18.63 -10.90 22.38
CA MET A 47 -18.45 -10.93 20.92
C MET A 47 -17.96 -9.56 20.48
N PRO A 48 -16.70 -9.40 20.03
CA PRO A 48 -16.23 -8.14 19.49
C PRO A 48 -17.10 -7.77 18.28
N GLU A 49 -17.59 -6.53 18.23
CA GLU A 49 -18.35 -5.97 17.08
C GLU A 49 -17.60 -6.16 15.75
N GLU A 50 -16.27 -6.29 15.82
CA GLU A 50 -15.40 -6.64 14.73
C GLU A 50 -14.93 -8.10 14.89
N THR A 51 -15.71 -9.05 14.40
CA THR A 51 -15.15 -10.37 14.09
C THR A 51 -14.39 -10.25 12.77
N GLU A 52 -13.16 -9.75 12.86
CA GLU A 52 -12.20 -9.76 11.76
C GLU A 52 -11.89 -11.22 11.36
N GLU A 53 -12.72 -11.82 10.52
CA GLU A 53 -12.27 -12.87 9.59
C GLU A 53 -11.37 -12.26 8.48
N ALA A 54 -11.15 -10.94 8.50
CA ALA A 54 -10.01 -10.32 7.87
C ALA A 54 -8.75 -10.71 8.67
N ILE A 55 -7.83 -11.46 8.04
CA ILE A 55 -6.49 -11.60 8.59
C ILE A 55 -5.90 -10.18 8.59
N ALA A 56 -5.87 -9.51 9.74
CA ALA A 56 -5.20 -8.22 9.85
C ALA A 56 -3.79 -8.40 9.27
N LEU A 57 -3.35 -7.49 8.38
CA LEU A 57 -2.09 -7.63 7.62
C LEU A 57 -0.89 -8.00 8.52
N ARG A 58 -0.90 -7.57 9.79
CA ARG A 58 0.09 -7.92 10.83
C ARG A 58 0.23 -9.43 11.11
N TYR A 59 -0.80 -10.23 10.83
CA TYR A 59 -0.81 -11.69 10.96
C TYR A 59 -0.47 -12.42 9.66
N PHE A 60 -0.48 -11.71 8.53
CA PHE A 60 -0.04 -12.23 7.24
C PHE A 60 1.50 -12.23 7.19
N LYS A 61 2.10 -13.38 7.55
CA LYS A 61 3.55 -13.62 7.53
C LYS A 61 3.92 -14.60 6.42
N PRO A 62 3.83 -14.21 5.13
CA PRO A 62 4.19 -15.11 4.04
C PRO A 62 5.67 -15.46 4.15
N VAL A 63 6.00 -16.76 4.12
CA VAL A 63 7.38 -17.22 3.99
C VAL A 63 7.67 -17.33 2.49
N SER A 64 8.65 -16.58 2.00
CA SER A 64 9.09 -16.67 0.60
C SER A 64 9.39 -18.13 0.26
N LYS A 65 8.74 -18.65 -0.79
CA LYS A 65 9.09 -19.95 -1.39
C LYS A 65 10.22 -19.83 -2.42
N ILE A 66 10.59 -18.60 -2.76
CA ILE A 66 11.77 -18.31 -3.58
C ILE A 66 12.97 -18.48 -2.64
N VAL A 67 13.64 -19.62 -2.76
CA VAL A 67 14.95 -19.86 -2.17
C VAL A 67 15.97 -19.45 -3.22
N PRO A 68 16.68 -18.31 -3.07
CA PRO A 68 17.75 -17.96 -3.98
C PRO A 68 18.85 -19.02 -3.87
N GLU A 69 19.17 -19.68 -4.99
CA GLU A 69 20.25 -20.69 -5.03
C GLU A 69 21.62 -20.05 -4.81
N SER A 70 21.78 -18.77 -5.20
CA SER A 70 22.91 -17.91 -4.85
C SER A 70 22.56 -16.44 -5.07
N GLU A 71 23.19 -15.54 -4.31
CA GLU A 71 23.23 -14.11 -4.63
C GLU A 71 24.30 -13.89 -5.71
N ASN A 72 23.90 -13.98 -6.98
CA ASN A 72 24.83 -13.73 -8.08
C ASN A 72 24.79 -12.25 -8.46
N ILE A 73 25.47 -11.41 -7.68
CA ILE A 73 25.74 -10.01 -8.06
C ILE A 73 26.90 -10.06 -9.06
N PRO A 74 26.71 -9.69 -10.34
CA PRO A 74 27.80 -9.70 -11.30
C PRO A 74 28.88 -8.73 -10.84
N GLU A 75 30.10 -9.22 -10.62
CA GLU A 75 31.25 -8.37 -10.23
C GLU A 75 31.58 -7.30 -11.28
N TYR A 76 31.18 -7.54 -12.53
CA TYR A 76 31.39 -6.63 -13.66
C TYR A 76 30.17 -6.68 -14.59
N PRO A 77 29.11 -5.90 -14.32
CA PRO A 77 28.01 -5.81 -15.25
C PRO A 77 28.50 -5.23 -16.58
N ALA A 78 28.09 -5.85 -17.70
CA ALA A 78 28.50 -5.43 -19.04
C ALA A 78 27.99 -4.03 -19.42
N TYR A 79 26.95 -3.55 -18.72
CA TYR A 79 26.32 -2.25 -18.93
C TYR A 79 26.12 -1.53 -17.60
N PRO A 80 26.06 -0.19 -17.59
CA PRO A 80 25.69 0.56 -16.39
C PRO A 80 24.33 0.11 -15.85
N VAL A 81 24.28 -0.25 -14.57
CA VAL A 81 23.04 -0.62 -13.88
C VAL A 81 22.43 0.62 -13.24
N PHE A 82 21.15 0.88 -13.50
CA PHE A 82 20.40 1.97 -12.90
C PHE A 82 19.25 1.41 -12.06
N GLU A 83 19.14 1.86 -10.81
CA GLU A 83 17.99 1.59 -9.94
C GLU A 83 16.96 2.70 -10.16
N PHE A 84 15.80 2.36 -10.72
CA PHE A 84 14.75 3.34 -11.07
C PHE A 84 13.57 3.38 -10.09
N HIS A 85 13.55 2.50 -9.09
CA HIS A 85 12.47 2.37 -8.12
C HIS A 85 13.01 2.35 -6.69
N GLY A 86 13.88 3.31 -6.38
CA GLY A 86 14.42 3.51 -5.05
C GLY A 86 13.46 4.25 -4.11
N HIS A 87 13.63 4.02 -2.81
CA HIS A 87 13.01 4.82 -1.75
C HIS A 87 14.01 5.08 -0.63
N LEU A 88 14.36 6.34 -0.41
CA LEU A 88 15.13 6.78 0.76
C LEU A 88 14.17 7.14 1.90
N PHE A 89 14.09 6.24 2.87
CA PHE A 89 13.34 6.48 4.10
C PHE A 89 14.26 7.05 5.19
N PRO A 90 13.75 7.91 6.09
CA PRO A 90 14.52 8.40 7.24
C PRO A 90 15.08 7.29 8.16
N SER A 91 14.51 6.09 8.10
CA SER A 91 14.96 4.92 8.86
C SER A 91 16.18 4.21 8.24
N TYR A 92 16.56 4.54 7.00
CA TYR A 92 17.73 3.98 6.35
C TYR A 92 19.00 4.62 6.95
N LYS A 93 19.81 3.82 7.64
CA LYS A 93 20.99 4.28 8.39
C LYS A 93 22.33 3.94 7.74
N LYS A 94 22.31 3.21 6.62
CA LYS A 94 23.53 2.78 5.94
C LYS A 94 23.98 3.83 4.92
N ASP A 95 25.20 3.68 4.42
CA ASP A 95 25.67 4.51 3.31
C ASP A 95 25.13 3.98 1.98
N LEU A 96 24.19 4.74 1.38
CA LEU A 96 23.63 4.44 0.07
C LEU A 96 24.73 4.30 -1.00
N PHE A 97 25.74 5.17 -0.99
CA PHE A 97 26.75 5.20 -2.05
C PHE A 97 27.75 4.07 -1.94
N GLU A 98 28.01 3.60 -0.71
CA GLU A 98 28.74 2.35 -0.48
C GLU A 98 27.96 1.17 -1.07
N GLU A 99 26.65 1.05 -0.77
CA GLU A 99 25.81 -0.01 -1.33
C GLU A 99 25.71 0.07 -2.86
N MET A 100 25.53 1.27 -3.43
CA MET A 100 25.53 1.46 -4.88
C MET A 100 26.86 1.05 -5.51
N THR A 101 27.99 1.29 -4.84
CA THR A 101 29.32 0.91 -5.35
C THR A 101 29.50 -0.61 -5.29
N LYS A 102 29.13 -1.24 -4.17
CA LYS A 102 29.15 -2.70 -4.00
C LYS A 102 28.29 -3.43 -5.03
N ASN A 103 27.17 -2.84 -5.43
CA ASN A 103 26.23 -3.43 -6.39
C ASN A 103 26.40 -2.91 -7.83
N HIS A 104 27.47 -2.15 -8.11
CA HIS A 104 27.75 -1.58 -9.44
C HIS A 104 26.60 -0.72 -10.02
N ILE A 105 25.80 -0.11 -9.14
CA ILE A 105 24.68 0.76 -9.51
C ILE A 105 25.22 2.13 -9.87
N SER A 106 25.20 2.47 -11.15
CA SER A 106 25.72 3.73 -11.67
C SER A 106 24.82 4.93 -11.32
N MET A 107 23.51 4.72 -11.22
CA MET A 107 22.53 5.75 -10.87
C MET A 107 21.41 5.16 -10.02
N PHE A 108 20.99 5.92 -9.01
CA PHE A 108 19.84 5.61 -8.17
C PHE A 108 18.81 6.72 -8.34
N VAL A 109 17.60 6.34 -8.71
CA VAL A 109 16.44 7.24 -8.78
C VAL A 109 15.58 6.99 -7.57
N ASP A 110 15.54 7.99 -6.68
CA ASP A 110 14.69 7.98 -5.51
C ASP A 110 13.30 8.51 -5.86
N LEU A 111 12.29 7.65 -5.71
CA LEU A 111 10.88 8.03 -5.82
C LEU A 111 10.42 8.55 -4.47
N ALA A 112 10.88 9.75 -4.13
CA ALA A 112 10.77 10.34 -2.81
C ALA A 112 9.31 10.68 -2.44
N LEU A 113 8.77 9.91 -1.50
CA LEU A 113 7.37 10.05 -1.06
C LEU A 113 7.12 11.30 -0.21
N LEU A 114 8.17 11.81 0.46
CA LEU A 114 8.05 12.86 1.48
C LEU A 114 8.66 14.20 1.05
N THR A 115 9.29 14.29 -0.13
CA THR A 115 9.85 15.55 -0.64
C THR A 115 8.81 16.32 -1.44
N THR A 116 7.73 16.71 -0.76
CA THR A 116 6.57 17.36 -1.38
C THR A 116 6.64 18.89 -1.37
N THR A 117 7.64 19.46 -0.69
CA THR A 117 7.93 20.89 -0.64
C THR A 117 9.43 21.13 -0.87
N LEU A 118 9.82 22.36 -1.23
CA LEU A 118 11.23 22.72 -1.42
C LEU A 118 12.09 22.43 -0.18
N GLU A 119 11.61 22.80 1.01
CA GLU A 119 12.31 22.54 2.27
C GLU A 119 12.56 21.05 2.51
N LYS A 120 11.54 20.20 2.33
CA LYS A 120 11.68 18.75 2.50
C LYS A 120 12.61 18.15 1.45
N TYR A 121 12.57 18.66 0.22
CA TYR A 121 13.49 18.27 -0.84
C TYR A 121 14.94 18.63 -0.49
N ASP A 122 15.17 19.85 -0.02
CA ASP A 122 16.50 20.33 0.39
C ASP A 122 17.05 19.54 1.58
N ALA A 123 16.20 19.22 2.56
CA ALA A 123 16.57 18.41 3.71
C ALA A 123 17.05 17.01 3.29
N LEU A 124 16.34 16.34 2.35
CA LEU A 124 16.79 15.06 1.82
C LEU A 124 18.10 15.21 1.04
N ARG A 125 18.18 16.21 0.16
CA ARG A 125 19.33 16.42 -0.71
C ARG A 125 20.61 16.79 0.06
N ALA A 126 20.48 17.50 1.18
CA ALA A 126 21.60 17.87 2.03
C ALA A 126 22.34 16.62 2.56
N GLY A 127 21.61 15.54 2.86
CA GLY A 127 22.20 14.26 3.28
C GLY A 127 22.83 13.44 2.16
N HIS A 128 22.58 13.79 0.89
CA HIS A 128 22.93 12.97 -0.26
C HIS A 128 23.44 13.79 -1.46
N GLN A 129 24.59 14.44 -1.29
CA GLN A 129 25.19 15.30 -2.32
C GLN A 129 25.99 14.53 -3.39
N SER A 130 25.35 13.61 -4.10
CA SER A 130 25.99 12.84 -5.18
C SER A 130 25.28 13.02 -6.51
N PRO A 131 26.01 13.20 -7.62
CA PRO A 131 25.41 13.25 -8.96
C PRO A 131 24.83 11.90 -9.40
N ARG A 132 25.14 10.81 -8.69
CA ARG A 132 24.58 9.47 -8.92
C ARG A 132 23.17 9.30 -8.34
N LEU A 133 22.70 10.25 -7.53
CA LEU A 133 21.34 10.28 -6.99
C LEU A 133 20.48 11.25 -7.80
N VAL A 134 19.34 10.77 -8.27
CA VAL A 134 18.29 11.57 -8.89
C VAL A 134 17.04 11.46 -8.04
N ILE A 135 16.54 12.58 -7.53
CA ILE A 135 15.33 12.61 -6.69
C ILE A 135 14.15 13.04 -7.56
N PHE A 136 13.11 12.20 -7.61
CA PHE A 136 11.82 12.54 -8.19
C PHE A 136 10.88 12.96 -7.05
N PRO A 137 10.57 14.27 -6.91
CA PRO A 137 9.69 14.74 -5.85
C PRO A 137 8.28 14.18 -5.98
N GLY A 138 7.62 14.03 -4.84
CA GLY A 138 6.21 13.64 -4.75
C GLY A 138 5.26 14.85 -4.84
N LEU A 139 3.99 14.57 -5.12
CA LEU A 139 2.92 15.56 -5.05
C LEU A 139 2.46 15.77 -3.59
N ASN A 140 2.23 17.02 -3.20
CA ASN A 140 1.82 17.36 -1.85
C ASN A 140 0.32 17.19 -1.59
N TYR A 141 -0.13 15.95 -1.43
CA TYR A 141 -1.56 15.66 -1.20
C TYR A 141 -2.14 16.29 0.08
N ASP A 142 -1.30 16.69 1.04
CA ASP A 142 -1.74 17.40 2.25
C ASP A 142 -2.41 18.75 1.91
N ARG A 143 -2.14 19.32 0.72
CA ARG A 143 -2.79 20.56 0.27
C ARG A 143 -4.30 20.41 0.07
N LEU A 144 -4.82 19.19 -0.16
CA LEU A 144 -6.26 18.96 -0.35
C LEU A 144 -7.10 19.36 0.86
N ASP A 145 -6.52 19.34 2.06
CA ASP A 145 -7.20 19.67 3.32
C ASP A 145 -7.14 21.17 3.64
N GLU A 146 -6.45 21.97 2.81
CA GLU A 146 -6.29 23.41 3.03
C GLU A 146 -7.38 24.23 2.31
N SER A 147 -7.62 25.45 2.80
CA SER A 147 -8.52 26.41 2.14
C SER A 147 -7.91 26.97 0.83
N GLY A 148 -8.78 27.41 -0.08
CA GLY A 148 -8.41 27.98 -1.37
C GLY A 148 -8.34 26.93 -2.48
N ASP A 149 -7.53 27.18 -3.52
CA ASP A 149 -7.28 26.19 -4.59
C ASP A 149 -6.12 25.26 -4.19
N PRO A 150 -6.40 24.01 -3.80
CA PRO A 150 -5.35 23.09 -3.36
C PRO A 150 -4.47 22.60 -4.52
N PHE A 151 -4.99 22.57 -5.75
CA PHE A 151 -4.24 22.12 -6.92
C PHE A 151 -3.20 23.16 -7.32
N GLN A 152 -3.56 24.44 -7.28
CA GLN A 152 -2.60 25.52 -7.49
C GLN A 152 -1.48 25.46 -6.45
N LYS A 153 -1.80 25.24 -5.17
CA LYS A 153 -0.79 25.10 -4.11
C LYS A 153 0.16 23.92 -4.34
N MET A 154 -0.34 22.77 -4.80
CA MET A 154 0.52 21.65 -5.16
C MET A 154 1.39 21.95 -6.38
N ALA A 155 0.85 22.67 -7.37
CA ALA A 155 1.61 23.11 -8.52
C ALA A 155 2.73 24.09 -8.12
N ASP A 156 2.43 25.03 -7.22
CA ASP A 156 3.39 25.99 -6.68
C ASP A 156 4.53 25.29 -5.93
N ASP A 157 4.21 24.26 -5.11
CA ASP A 157 5.21 23.44 -4.42
C ASP A 157 6.16 22.76 -5.42
N LEU A 158 5.62 22.14 -6.48
CA LEU A 158 6.41 21.49 -7.53
C LEU A 158 7.22 22.50 -8.35
N GLU A 159 6.64 23.65 -8.67
CA GLU A 159 7.30 24.70 -9.43
C GLU A 159 8.47 25.29 -8.64
N ALA A 160 8.31 25.50 -7.32
CA ALA A 160 9.37 25.94 -6.44
C ALA A 160 10.55 24.97 -6.45
N ILE A 161 10.29 23.66 -6.36
CA ILE A 161 11.33 22.63 -6.46
C ILE A 161 12.00 22.67 -7.84
N ALA A 162 11.23 22.74 -8.93
CA ALA A 162 11.75 22.71 -10.29
C ALA A 162 12.58 23.96 -10.66
N LYS A 163 12.24 25.13 -10.09
CA LYS A 163 13.00 26.37 -10.26
C LYS A 163 14.32 26.34 -9.50
N ALA A 164 14.31 25.82 -8.26
CA ALA A 164 15.50 25.73 -7.42
C ALA A 164 16.45 24.61 -7.86
N HIS A 165 15.88 23.50 -8.35
CA HIS A 165 16.62 22.27 -8.67
C HIS A 165 16.28 21.75 -10.05
N LYS A 166 17.30 21.28 -10.78
CA LYS A 166 17.11 20.57 -12.06
C LYS A 166 16.57 19.16 -11.82
N ILE A 167 15.29 19.04 -11.46
CA ILE A 167 14.60 17.75 -11.37
C ILE A 167 14.37 17.16 -12.76
N LYS A 168 14.34 15.83 -12.86
CA LYS A 168 14.18 15.10 -14.14
C LYS A 168 12.87 14.31 -14.26
N GLY A 169 12.02 14.40 -13.24
CA GLY A 169 10.76 13.68 -13.17
C GLY A 169 10.05 13.98 -11.87
N LEU A 170 8.89 13.35 -11.69
CA LEU A 170 8.05 13.46 -10.51
C LEU A 170 7.40 12.11 -10.21
N LYS A 171 7.06 11.86 -8.94
CA LYS A 171 6.36 10.67 -8.50
C LYS A 171 4.92 11.00 -8.16
N LEU A 172 3.98 10.45 -8.92
CA LEU A 172 2.56 10.41 -8.57
C LEU A 172 2.24 9.11 -7.84
N TRP A 173 1.56 9.21 -6.71
CA TRP A 173 1.05 8.03 -6.01
C TRP A 173 -0.23 7.52 -6.69
N LYS A 174 -0.40 6.19 -6.73
CA LYS A 174 -1.41 5.51 -7.55
C LYS A 174 -2.84 5.72 -7.05
N ASP A 175 -3.02 6.16 -5.81
CA ASP A 175 -4.34 6.45 -5.30
C ASP A 175 -4.93 7.73 -5.92
N LEU A 176 -4.13 8.59 -6.55
CA LEU A 176 -4.57 9.88 -7.11
C LEU A 176 -5.39 10.73 -6.11
N GLY A 177 -5.16 10.56 -4.80
CA GLY A 177 -5.97 11.19 -3.76
C GLY A 177 -7.40 10.63 -3.61
N LEU A 178 -7.76 9.49 -4.23
CA LEU A 178 -9.10 8.88 -4.20
C LEU A 178 -9.58 8.47 -2.79
N TYR A 179 -8.67 8.34 -1.82
CA TYR A 179 -9.00 8.05 -0.42
C TYR A 179 -9.00 9.31 0.47
N ARG A 180 -8.79 10.49 -0.11
CA ARG A 180 -8.81 11.76 0.62
C ARG A 180 -10.19 12.40 0.44
N LYS A 181 -10.77 12.93 1.53
CA LYS A 181 -12.01 13.69 1.44
C LYS A 181 -11.73 14.99 0.71
N PHE A 182 -12.42 15.22 -0.40
CA PHE A 182 -12.43 16.51 -1.09
C PHE A 182 -13.85 17.04 -1.08
N ASP A 183 -14.08 18.15 -0.37
CA ASP A 183 -15.42 18.73 -0.16
C ASP A 183 -15.98 19.47 -1.40
N GLY A 184 -15.29 19.41 -2.54
CA GLY A 184 -15.85 19.74 -3.85
C GLY A 184 -16.15 21.22 -4.10
N LYS A 185 -15.63 22.15 -3.28
CA LYS A 185 -15.79 23.60 -3.51
C LYS A 185 -14.59 24.12 -4.30
N LEU A 186 -14.73 24.14 -5.62
CA LEU A 186 -13.91 24.96 -6.52
C LEU A 186 -14.40 26.41 -6.47
#